data_AF-A0A9Q0VLB9-F1
#
_entry.id   AF-A0A9Q0VLB9-F1
#
_cell.length_a   1.000
_cell.length_b   1.000
_cell.length_c   1.000
_cell.angle_alpha   90.00
_cell.angle_beta   90.00
_cell.angle_gamma   90.00
#
_symmetry.space_group_name_H-M   'P 1'
#
loop_
_entity.id
_entity.type
_entity.pdbx_description
1 polymer ?
#
loop_
_entity_poly.entity_id
_entity_poly.type
_entity_poly.pdbx_seq_one_letter_code
_entity_poly.pdbx_strand_id
1 'polypeptide(L)' 'MRLVTWSVNGFLLRNESDMLKKDEKEELRAQRMLSMYASVTNIIPDLDDHSKISGHIVHRDNKAVEKFEFDPDKDKFI' A
#
# COMPACT_ATOMS: atom_id res chain seq x y z
N MET A 1 20.14 -42.61 1.34
CA MET A 1 19.09 -41.62 0.98
C MET A 1 19.30 -40.27 1.71
N ARG A 2 20.42 -39.55 1.47
CA ARG A 2 20.64 -38.19 2.01
C ARG A 2 20.87 -37.13 0.92
N LEU A 3 21.15 -37.55 -0.32
CA LEU A 3 21.40 -36.64 -1.44
C LEU A 3 20.14 -35.91 -1.91
N VAL A 4 18.98 -36.58 -1.83
CA VAL A 4 17.69 -36.03 -2.29
C VAL A 4 17.20 -34.91 -1.35
N THR A 5 17.46 -35.04 -0.05
CA THR A 5 16.97 -34.07 0.94
C THR A 5 17.73 -32.73 0.87
N TRP A 6 19.01 -32.73 0.54
CA TRP A 6 19.80 -31.50 0.34
C TRP A 6 19.39 -30.75 -0.92
N SER A 7 19.12 -31.47 -2.02
CA SER A 7 18.67 -30.87 -3.27
C SER A 7 17.28 -30.23 -3.14
N VAL A 8 16.36 -30.89 -2.43
CA VAL A 8 15.00 -30.36 -2.19
C VAL A 8 15.01 -29.18 -1.22
N ASN A 9 15.79 -29.23 -0.13
CA ASN A 9 15.93 -28.09 0.79
C ASN A 9 16.55 -26.87 0.11
N GLY A 10 17.56 -27.07 -0.75
CA GLY A 10 18.18 -25.97 -1.50
C GLY A 10 17.26 -25.34 -2.55
N PHE A 11 16.26 -26.08 -3.05
CA PHE A 11 15.24 -25.55 -3.96
C PHE A 11 14.15 -24.77 -3.20
N LEU A 12 13.67 -25.29 -2.08
CA LEU A 12 12.68 -24.62 -1.23
C LEU A 12 13.18 -23.28 -0.69
N LEU A 13 14.41 -23.23 -0.17
CA LEU A 13 15.03 -21.99 0.32
C LEU A 13 15.15 -20.92 -0.77
N ARG A 14 15.41 -21.33 -2.02
CA ARG A 14 15.54 -20.42 -3.15
C ARG A 14 14.19 -19.82 -3.52
N ASN A 15 13.14 -20.65 -3.59
CA ASN A 15 11.78 -20.20 -3.87
C ASN A 15 11.27 -19.22 -2.79
N GLU A 16 11.51 -19.51 -1.51
CA GLU A 16 11.14 -18.61 -0.41
C GLU A 16 11.87 -17.27 -0.54
N SER A 17 13.17 -17.28 -0.83
CA SER A 17 13.94 -16.04 -1.04
C SER A 17 13.46 -15.22 -2.24
N ASP A 18 12.99 -15.88 -3.30
CA ASP A 18 12.50 -15.21 -4.51
C ASP A 18 11.07 -14.68 -4.33
N MET A 19 10.24 -15.36 -3.53
CA MET A 19 8.95 -14.82 -3.09
C MET A 19 9.12 -13.56 -2.24
N LEU A 20 10.02 -13.59 -1.25
CA LEU A 20 10.30 -12.43 -0.40
C LEU A 20 10.77 -11.21 -1.22
N LYS A 21 11.66 -11.41 -2.19
CA LYS A 21 12.10 -10.32 -3.10
C LYS A 21 10.96 -9.75 -3.93
N LYS A 22 10.00 -10.59 -4.33
CA LYS A 22 8.84 -10.17 -5.10
C LYS A 22 7.91 -9.32 -4.23
N ASP A 23 7.66 -9.75 -3.00
CA ASP A 23 6.83 -9.02 -2.05
C ASP A 23 7.45 -7.66 -1.70
N GLU A 24 8.77 -7.61 -1.44
CA GLU A 24 9.50 -6.36 -1.20
C GLU A 24 9.42 -5.41 -2.41
N LYS A 25 9.53 -5.95 -3.62
CA LYS A 25 9.38 -5.16 -4.86
C LYS A 25 7.97 -4.59 -5.01
N GLU A 26 6.94 -5.38 -4.69
CA GLU A 26 5.55 -4.94 -4.74
C GLU A 26 5.26 -3.88 -3.67
N GLU A 27 5.80 -4.03 -2.48
CA GLU A 27 5.70 -3.03 -1.40
C GLU A 27 6.35 -1.70 -1.81
N LEU A 28 7.59 -1.73 -2.32
CA LEU A 28 8.27 -0.53 -2.83
C LEU A 28 7.49 0.12 -3.97
N ARG A 29 6.86 -0.67 -4.84
CA ARG A 29 6.01 -0.16 -5.92
C ARG A 29 4.77 0.53 -5.34
N ALA A 30 4.11 -0.06 -4.35
CA ALA A 30 2.96 0.53 -3.68
C ALA A 30 3.33 1.86 -2.99
N GLN A 31 4.44 1.89 -2.24
CA GLN A 31 4.93 3.11 -1.60
C GLN A 31 5.21 4.22 -2.60
N ARG A 32 5.86 3.91 -3.73
CA ARG A 32 6.11 4.89 -4.81
C ARG A 32 4.80 5.45 -5.38
N MET A 33 3.82 4.59 -5.68
CA MET A 33 2.52 5.05 -6.17
C MET A 33 1.82 5.97 -5.17
N LEU A 34 1.79 5.59 -3.89
CA LEU A 34 1.19 6.41 -2.84
C LEU A 34 1.89 7.78 -2.72
N SER A 35 3.23 7.80 -2.77
CA SER A 35 4.00 9.05 -2.74
C SER A 35 3.68 9.97 -3.92
N MET A 36 3.51 9.39 -5.11
CA MET A 36 3.10 10.13 -6.31
C MET A 36 1.71 10.73 -6.13
N TYR A 37 0.72 9.92 -5.71
CA TYR A 37 -0.63 10.43 -5.49
C TYR A 37 -0.66 11.55 -4.44
N ALA A 38 -0.03 11.34 -3.29
CA ALA A 38 0.04 12.36 -2.23
C ALA A 38 0.73 13.65 -2.70
N SER A 39 1.68 13.57 -3.64
CA SER A 39 2.33 14.75 -4.21
C SER A 39 1.40 15.58 -5.11
N VAL A 40 0.45 14.93 -5.78
CA VAL A 40 -0.47 15.55 -6.73
C VAL A 40 -1.72 16.05 -6.04
N THR A 41 -2.30 15.24 -5.15
CA THR A 41 -3.58 15.54 -4.50
C THR A 41 -3.40 16.30 -3.19
N ASN A 42 -2.21 16.26 -2.60
CA ASN A 42 -1.97 16.67 -1.21
C ASN A 42 -2.92 16.01 -0.20
N ILE A 43 -3.44 14.82 -0.53
CA ILE A 43 -4.33 14.04 0.32
C ILE A 43 -3.54 12.95 1.03
N ILE A 44 -3.76 12.82 2.33
CA ILE A 44 -3.34 11.68 3.15
C ILE A 44 -4.61 10.91 3.53
N PRO A 45 -4.86 9.72 2.94
CA PRO A 45 -6.03 8.93 3.27
C PRO A 45 -5.92 8.34 4.68
N ASP A 46 -7.07 8.20 5.33
CA ASP A 46 -7.21 7.42 6.57
C ASP A 46 -7.34 5.93 6.20
N LEU A 47 -6.53 5.09 6.83
CA LEU A 47 -6.46 3.66 6.55
C LEU A 47 -7.09 2.81 7.66
N ASP A 48 -7.53 3.43 8.76
CA ASP A 48 -8.06 2.72 9.92
C ASP A 48 -9.49 2.20 9.69
N ASP A 49 -10.30 2.94 8.93
CA ASP A 49 -11.70 2.62 8.66
C ASP A 49 -11.93 2.27 7.19
N HIS A 50 -12.01 0.98 6.87
CA HIS A 50 -12.27 0.50 5.51
C HIS A 50 -13.72 0.70 5.03
N SER A 51 -14.64 1.10 5.91
CA SER A 51 -16.05 1.26 5.56
C SER A 51 -16.36 2.55 4.82
N LYS A 52 -15.45 3.54 4.89
CA LYS A 52 -15.65 4.88 4.36
C LYS A 52 -14.37 5.43 3.76
N ILE A 53 -14.51 6.42 2.89
CA ILE A 53 -13.36 7.09 2.29
C ILE A 53 -13.14 8.38 3.06
N SER A 54 -12.21 8.39 4.01
CA SER A 54 -11.86 9.58 4.78
C SER A 54 -10.37 9.88 4.73
N GLY A 55 -9.99 11.07 5.16
CA GLY A 55 -8.59 11.46 5.24
C GLY A 55 -8.40 12.94 5.51
N HIS A 56 -7.19 13.40 5.21
CA HIS A 56 -6.77 14.78 5.43
C HIS A 56 -6.22 15.39 4.14
N ILE A 57 -6.62 16.62 3.83
CA ILE A 57 -6.05 17.46 2.78
C ILE A 57 -5.00 18.37 3.44
N VAL A 58 -3.77 18.34 2.92
CA VAL A 58 -2.63 19.08 3.45
C VAL A 58 -2.35 20.30 2.57
N HIS A 59 -2.64 21.50 3.08
CA HIS A 59 -2.30 22.74 2.40
C HIS A 59 -0.88 23.16 2.77
N ARG A 60 0.07 22.91 1.87
CA ARG A 60 1.50 23.20 2.09
C ARG A 60 1.77 24.69 2.32
N ASP A 61 1.06 25.55 1.60
CA ASP A 61 1.29 27.00 1.64
C ASP A 61 0.91 27.60 2.99
N ASN A 62 -0.19 27.10 3.57
CA ASN A 62 -0.79 27.68 4.77
C ASN A 62 -0.56 26.83 6.02
N LYS A 63 0.17 25.70 5.89
CA LYS A 63 0.32 24.66 6.93
C LYS A 63 -1.01 24.26 7.57
N ALA A 64 -2.07 24.23 6.78
CA ALA A 64 -3.40 23.83 7.23
C ALA A 64 -3.67 22.37 6.87
N VAL A 65 -4.43 21.69 7.72
CA VAL A 65 -4.86 20.31 7.50
C VAL A 65 -6.38 20.28 7.64
N GLU A 66 -7.06 19.88 6.58
CA GLU A 66 -8.51 19.78 6.54
C GLU A 66 -8.94 18.31 6.52
N LYS A 67 -9.89 17.94 7.36
CA LYS A 67 -10.43 16.57 7.37
C LYS A 67 -11.57 16.46 6.36
N PHE A 68 -11.58 15.40 5.58
CA PHE A 68 -12.69 15.04 4.70
C PHE A 68 -13.22 13.65 5.03
N GLU A 69 -14.51 13.44 4.76
CA GLU A 69 -15.19 12.17 4.87
C GLU A 69 -16.15 12.06 3.70
N PHE A 70 -16.01 10.99 2.92
CA PHE A 70 -16.81 10.65 1.76
C PHE A 70 -17.54 9.35 2.05
N ASP A 71 -18.86 9.42 2.01
CA ASP A 71 -19.76 8.29 2.25
C ASP A 71 -20.38 7.88 0.90
N PRO A 72 -19.91 6.77 0.30
CA PRO A 72 -20.38 6.33 -1.01
C PRO A 72 -21.86 5.97 -1.04
N ASP A 73 -22.47 5.69 0.11
CA ASP A 73 -23.90 5.37 0.21
C ASP A 73 -24.78 6.63 0.23
N LYS A 74 -24.21 7.78 0.60
CA LYS A 74 -24.92 9.07 0.62
C LYS A 74 -24.85 9.83 -0.70
N ASP A 75 -23.82 9.59 -1.51
CA ASP A 75 -23.60 10.24 -2.81
C ASP A 75 -23.98 9.33 -4.00
N LYS A 76 -25.20 8.77 -3.95
CA LYS A 76 -25.86 8.23 -5.17
C LYS A 76 -26.45 9.38 -5.98
N PHE A 77 -25.58 10.11 -6.68
CA PHE A 77 -25.99 10.91 -7.83
C PHE A 77 -25.55 10.20 -9.10
N ILE A 78 -26.55 9.87 -9.92
CA ILE A 78 -26.55 9.19 -11.23
C ILE A 78 -26.80 7.68 -11.14
#